data_AF-A0A4X1TNW9-F1
#
_entry.id   AF-A0A4X1TNW9-F1
#
_cell.length_a   1.000
_cell.length_b   1.000
_cell.length_c   1.000
_cell.angle_alpha   90.00
_cell.angle_beta   90.00
_cell.angle_gamma   90.00
#
_symmetry.space_group_name_H-M   'P 1'
#
loop_
_entity.id
_entity.type
_entity.pdbx_description
1 polymer ?
#
loop_
_entity_poly.entity_id
_entity_poly.type
_entity_poly.pdbx_seq_one_letter_code
_entity_poly.pdbx_strand_id
1 'polypeptide(L)'
;MVSPLNFVSLLVLVNSACFVDSQLAQKESPIINTKLDKRKKILTWNSRRNVTQQECIIDIPFEDPIRPTVEVSDDNSYACTFVNHLVHRGANLTVNVTADGQVYQEFLTIPNPGKEGSGGTNLSCLIYNIRFMNCSWMPGPAAPADVSYHLYMWASLHGNVSECSWYILDSTGTRVGCHFENLDEPHNTDNYFFLLNGTATRPPPSNFWTRFPL
;
A
#
# COMPACT_ATOMS: atom_id res chain seq x y z
N MET A 1 -72.68 -49.15 -25.81
CA MET A 1 -72.10 -49.91 -24.69
C MET A 1 -71.05 -49.04 -24.01
N VAL A 2 -71.06 -49.00 -22.67
CA VAL A 2 -69.95 -48.55 -21.78
C VAL A 2 -69.41 -47.11 -21.96
N SER A 3 -69.84 -46.19 -21.08
CA SER A 3 -68.98 -45.13 -20.52
C SER A 3 -68.04 -45.77 -19.47
N PRO A 4 -66.82 -45.26 -19.19
CA PRO A 4 -66.60 -44.06 -18.33
C PRO A 4 -65.34 -43.24 -18.78
N LEU A 5 -64.76 -42.25 -18.08
CA LEU A 5 -65.00 -41.56 -16.78
C LEU A 5 -65.06 -40.02 -17.01
N ASN A 6 -65.50 -39.27 -15.99
CA ASN A 6 -65.12 -37.85 -15.81
C ASN A 6 -63.72 -37.74 -15.19
N PHE A 7 -62.90 -36.81 -15.67
CA PHE A 7 -61.76 -36.27 -14.91
C PHE A 7 -62.06 -34.83 -14.50
N VAL A 8 -62.32 -34.62 -13.21
CA VAL A 8 -62.44 -33.28 -12.61
C VAL A 8 -61.03 -32.80 -12.28
N SER A 9 -60.56 -31.74 -12.94
CA SER A 9 -59.28 -31.11 -12.60
C SER A 9 -59.37 -30.40 -11.24
N LEU A 10 -58.62 -30.91 -10.26
CA LEU A 10 -58.37 -30.19 -9.01
C LEU A 10 -57.32 -29.10 -9.25
N LEU A 11 -57.74 -27.83 -9.17
CA LEU A 11 -56.81 -26.70 -9.06
C LEU A 11 -56.29 -26.62 -7.62
N VAL A 12 -55.06 -27.11 -7.40
CA VAL A 12 -54.37 -26.95 -6.11
C VAL A 12 -53.74 -25.55 -6.06
N LEU A 13 -54.43 -24.62 -5.38
CA LEU A 13 -53.86 -23.32 -5.03
C LEU A 13 -52.83 -23.50 -3.90
N VAL A 14 -51.56 -23.66 -4.28
CA VAL A 14 -50.46 -23.62 -3.31
C VAL A 14 -50.24 -22.17 -2.90
N ASN A 15 -50.82 -21.78 -1.76
CA ASN A 15 -50.40 -20.60 -1.02
C ASN A 15 -48.96 -20.81 -0.56
N SER A 16 -47.98 -20.42 -1.37
CA SER A 16 -46.58 -20.38 -0.95
C SER A 16 -46.46 -19.35 0.15
N ALA A 17 -46.23 -19.83 1.38
CA ALA A 17 -46.05 -19.00 2.55
C ALA A 17 -44.92 -17.98 2.32
N CYS A 18 -45.01 -16.85 3.04
CA CYS A 18 -44.01 -15.81 3.03
C CYS A 18 -42.61 -16.40 3.30
N PHE A 19 -41.79 -16.50 2.26
CA PHE A 19 -40.36 -16.30 2.46
C PHE A 19 -40.22 -14.84 2.87
N VAL A 20 -40.13 -14.63 4.19
CA VAL A 20 -39.48 -13.44 4.73
C VAL A 20 -38.09 -13.48 4.14
N ASP A 21 -37.88 -12.66 3.10
CA ASP A 21 -36.54 -12.33 2.63
C ASP A 21 -35.81 -11.76 3.84
N SER A 22 -35.00 -12.61 4.48
CA SER A 22 -34.08 -12.18 5.50
C SER A 22 -33.06 -11.33 4.78
N GLN A 23 -33.38 -10.04 4.65
CA GLN A 23 -32.45 -9.03 4.22
C GLN A 23 -31.23 -9.19 5.10
N LEU A 24 -30.21 -9.84 4.55
CA LEU A 24 -28.83 -9.52 4.83
C LEU A 24 -28.64 -8.11 4.27
N ALA A 25 -29.26 -7.13 4.93
CA ALA A 25 -29.03 -5.73 4.74
C ALA A 25 -27.53 -5.59 5.01
N GLN A 26 -26.77 -5.47 3.92
CA GLN A 26 -25.32 -5.52 3.93
C GLN A 26 -24.87 -4.26 4.67
N LYS A 27 -24.74 -4.41 5.99
CA LYS A 27 -24.74 -3.28 6.91
C LYS A 27 -23.54 -2.43 6.57
N GLU A 28 -23.80 -1.21 6.09
CA GLU A 28 -22.77 -0.36 5.49
C GLU A 28 -21.55 -0.26 6.41
N SER A 29 -20.34 -0.33 5.84
CA SER A 29 -19.12 -0.29 6.64
C SER A 29 -19.10 0.97 7.51
N PRO A 30 -18.73 0.86 8.81
CA PRO A 30 -18.50 2.04 9.63
C PRO A 30 -17.24 2.78 9.19
N ILE A 31 -16.27 2.06 8.60
CA ILE A 31 -14.97 2.60 8.13
C ILE A 31 -15.21 3.48 6.90
N ILE A 32 -14.69 4.71 6.93
CA ILE A 32 -14.79 5.70 5.86
C ILE A 32 -13.55 6.60 5.78
N ASN A 33 -13.44 7.35 4.68
CA ASN A 33 -12.39 8.35 4.45
C ASN A 33 -10.95 7.80 4.48
N THR A 34 -10.79 6.49 4.29
CA THR A 34 -9.51 5.80 4.44
C THR A 34 -8.49 6.30 3.41
N LYS A 35 -7.35 6.77 3.90
CA LYS A 35 -6.32 7.48 3.13
C LYS A 35 -4.93 7.02 3.55
N LEU A 36 -4.11 6.70 2.56
CA LEU A 36 -2.72 6.30 2.76
C LEU A 36 -1.76 7.40 2.26
N ASP A 37 -1.12 8.09 3.19
CA ASP A 37 0.05 8.90 2.88
C ASP A 37 1.27 7.98 2.87
N LYS A 38 1.55 7.39 1.70
CA LYS A 38 2.68 6.47 1.49
C LYS A 38 4.03 7.08 1.86
N ARG A 39 4.18 8.39 1.65
CA ARG A 39 5.43 9.12 1.91
C ARG A 39 5.67 9.26 3.42
N LYS A 40 4.66 9.67 4.17
CA LYS A 40 4.73 9.74 5.64
C LYS A 40 4.63 8.37 6.30
N LYS A 41 4.22 7.33 5.55
CA LYS A 41 3.87 6.00 6.06
C LYS A 41 2.79 6.07 7.14
N ILE A 42 1.75 6.86 6.85
CA ILE A 42 0.59 7.06 7.72
C ILE A 42 -0.68 6.62 6.96
N LEU A 43 -1.40 5.68 7.55
CA LEU A 43 -2.76 5.28 7.14
C LEU A 43 -3.75 5.95 8.10
N THR A 44 -4.71 6.73 7.58
CA THR A 44 -5.78 7.32 8.38
C THR A 44 -7.15 6.87 7.91
N TRP A 45 -8.11 6.81 8.82
CA TRP A 45 -9.52 6.55 8.53
C TRP A 45 -10.43 7.20 9.58
N ASN A 46 -11.72 7.30 9.26
CA ASN A 46 -12.77 7.72 10.18
C ASN A 46 -13.74 6.56 10.43
N SER A 47 -14.51 6.64 11.53
CA SER A 47 -15.65 5.74 11.76
C SER A 47 -16.97 6.49 11.89
N ARG A 48 -18.01 6.05 11.17
CA ARG A 48 -19.40 6.52 11.32
C ARG A 48 -20.10 5.98 12.58
N ARG A 49 -19.50 5.00 13.27
CA ARG A 49 -20.08 4.36 14.46
C ARG A 49 -19.06 4.28 15.58
N ASN A 50 -19.54 4.13 16.81
CA ASN A 50 -18.67 3.94 17.96
C ASN A 50 -17.89 2.61 17.82
N VAL A 51 -16.57 2.72 17.82
CA VAL A 51 -15.66 1.59 17.71
C VAL A 51 -15.32 1.07 19.10
N THR A 52 -15.32 -0.25 19.25
CA THR A 52 -14.97 -0.95 20.51
C THR A 52 -13.57 -1.55 20.46
N GLN A 53 -13.09 -1.91 19.26
CA GLN A 53 -11.75 -2.41 19.00
C GLN A 53 -11.32 -1.98 17.60
N GLN A 54 -10.04 -1.66 17.44
CA GLN A 54 -9.45 -1.22 16.18
C GLN A 54 -8.03 -1.77 16.05
N GLU A 55 -7.65 -2.13 14.84
CA GLU A 55 -6.30 -2.59 14.52
C GLU A 55 -5.97 -2.23 13.06
N CYS A 56 -4.71 -1.91 12.80
CA CYS A 56 -4.15 -1.85 11.47
C CYS A 56 -3.05 -2.91 11.33
N ILE A 57 -3.04 -3.62 10.21
CA ILE A 57 -2.07 -4.68 9.91
C ILE A 57 -1.38 -4.31 8.61
N ILE A 58 -0.04 -4.36 8.59
CA ILE A 58 0.76 -4.23 7.38
C ILE A 58 1.46 -5.57 7.12
N ASP A 59 1.08 -6.21 6.02
CA ASP A 59 1.64 -7.44 5.49
C ASP A 59 2.65 -7.08 4.38
N ILE A 60 3.93 -7.31 4.64
CA ILE A 60 5.03 -7.08 3.70
C ILE A 60 5.54 -8.46 3.24
N PRO A 61 5.71 -8.71 1.92
CA PRO A 61 6.17 -10.00 1.44
C PRO A 61 7.49 -10.45 2.11
N PHE A 62 7.48 -11.65 2.67
CA PHE A 62 8.58 -12.31 3.38
C PHE A 62 8.95 -11.74 4.76
N GLU A 63 8.12 -10.86 5.34
CA GLU A 63 8.25 -10.38 6.72
C GLU A 63 7.02 -10.82 7.57
N ASP A 64 7.15 -10.81 8.90
CA ASP A 64 6.00 -11.06 9.79
C ASP A 64 5.00 -9.89 9.76
N PRO A 65 3.67 -10.12 9.83
CA PRO A 65 2.68 -9.04 9.79
C PRO A 65 2.83 -8.03 10.94
N ILE A 66 3.04 -6.77 10.57
CA ILE A 66 3.27 -5.66 11.49
C ILE A 66 1.93 -5.12 11.99
N ARG A 67 1.83 -4.87 13.31
CA ARG A 67 0.61 -4.35 13.98
C ARG A 67 0.95 -3.09 14.78
N PRO A 68 1.00 -1.90 14.15
CA PRO A 68 1.29 -0.66 14.85
C PRO A 68 0.19 -0.30 15.85
N THR A 69 0.54 0.47 16.88
CA THR A 69 -0.45 1.09 17.76
C THR A 69 -1.32 2.06 16.96
N VAL A 70 -2.64 1.97 17.13
CA VAL A 70 -3.59 2.90 16.53
C VAL A 70 -3.70 4.16 17.39
N GLU A 71 -3.39 5.31 16.81
CA GLU A 71 -3.66 6.64 17.38
C GLU A 71 -5.15 6.96 17.17
N VAL A 72 -5.84 7.41 18.23
CA VAL A 72 -7.29 7.70 18.22
C VAL A 72 -7.52 9.15 18.63
N SER A 73 -8.35 9.86 17.88
CA SER A 73 -8.75 11.26 18.14
C SER A 73 -10.21 11.35 18.60
N ASP A 74 -10.55 12.44 19.31
CA ASP A 74 -11.89 12.67 19.89
C ASP A 74 -13.03 12.75 18.86
N ASP A 75 -12.72 12.94 17.58
CA ASP A 75 -13.66 13.06 16.45
C ASP A 75 -13.93 11.73 15.72
N ASN A 76 -13.56 10.59 16.32
CA ASN A 76 -13.52 9.27 15.67
C ASN A 76 -12.62 9.24 14.41
N SER A 77 -11.55 10.06 14.37
CA SER A 77 -10.41 9.85 13.47
C SER A 77 -9.41 8.86 14.08
N TYR A 78 -8.84 8.02 13.21
CA TYR A 78 -7.85 7.00 13.55
C TYR A 78 -6.64 7.14 12.64
N ALA A 79 -5.44 6.90 13.18
CA ALA A 79 -4.20 6.90 12.42
C ALA A 79 -3.27 5.75 12.82
N CYS A 80 -2.53 5.23 11.84
CA CYS A 80 -1.48 4.24 12.02
C CYS A 80 -0.22 4.63 11.28
N THR A 81 0.89 4.65 12.01
CA THR A 81 2.19 5.12 11.53
C THR A 81 3.20 3.96 11.52
N PHE A 82 3.84 3.69 10.38
CA PHE A 82 4.75 2.55 10.19
C PHE A 82 6.13 2.96 9.66
N VAL A 83 6.67 4.06 10.18
CA VAL A 83 7.84 4.78 9.65
C VAL A 83 9.09 3.91 9.45
N ASN A 84 9.36 2.98 10.36
CA ASN A 84 10.59 2.18 10.39
C ASN A 84 10.56 0.94 9.48
N HIS A 85 9.45 0.66 8.79
CA HIS A 85 9.28 -0.56 7.98
C HIS A 85 9.57 -0.34 6.50
N LEU A 86 10.18 -1.33 5.83
CA LEU A 86 10.71 -1.22 4.47
C LEU A 86 9.71 -1.75 3.41
N VAL A 87 8.64 -0.99 3.14
CA VAL A 87 7.59 -1.33 2.15
C VAL A 87 8.03 -1.37 0.67
N HIS A 88 9.33 -1.47 0.38
CA HIS A 88 9.93 -1.48 -0.96
C HIS A 88 9.52 -2.67 -1.83
N ARG A 89 8.99 -3.75 -1.23
CA ARG A 89 8.43 -4.91 -1.95
C ARG A 89 6.95 -4.76 -2.29
N GLY A 90 6.35 -3.63 -1.93
CA GLY A 90 4.90 -3.49 -1.81
C GLY A 90 4.42 -4.03 -0.46
N ALA A 91 3.18 -3.74 -0.11
CA ALA A 91 2.55 -4.20 1.13
C ALA A 91 1.03 -4.21 1.00
N ASN A 92 0.37 -5.14 1.69
CA ASN A 92 -1.08 -5.09 1.90
C ASN A 92 -1.37 -4.53 3.29
N LEU A 93 -2.29 -3.58 3.36
CA LEU A 93 -2.70 -2.93 4.59
C LEU A 93 -4.16 -3.32 4.86
N THR A 94 -4.45 -3.80 6.06
CA THR A 94 -5.80 -4.14 6.50
C THR A 94 -6.16 -3.28 7.70
N VAL A 95 -7.30 -2.60 7.64
CA VAL A 95 -7.93 -1.93 8.79
C VAL A 95 -9.03 -2.85 9.31
N ASN A 96 -8.93 -3.27 10.58
CA ASN A 96 -9.97 -4.00 11.29
C ASN A 96 -10.67 -3.07 12.28
N VAL A 97 -12.00 -3.00 12.25
CA VAL A 97 -12.81 -2.20 13.17
C VAL A 97 -13.99 -3.01 13.70
N THR A 98 -14.12 -3.10 15.02
CA THR A 98 -15.28 -3.74 15.68
C THR A 98 -16.28 -2.68 16.12
N ALA A 99 -17.46 -2.67 15.52
CA ALA A 99 -18.58 -1.77 15.84
C ALA A 99 -19.89 -2.56 15.96
N ASP A 100 -20.73 -2.22 16.94
CA ASP A 100 -21.98 -2.93 17.24
C ASP A 100 -21.82 -4.46 17.44
N GLY A 101 -20.66 -4.90 17.94
CA GLY A 101 -20.32 -6.33 18.10
C GLY A 101 -19.98 -7.07 16.79
N GLN A 102 -19.83 -6.36 15.67
CA GLN A 102 -19.46 -6.91 14.36
C GLN A 102 -18.10 -6.38 13.92
N VAL A 103 -17.29 -7.23 13.29
CA VAL A 103 -15.99 -6.86 12.70
C VAL A 103 -16.18 -6.44 11.25
N TYR A 104 -15.57 -5.31 10.89
CA TYR A 104 -15.50 -4.75 9.55
C TYR A 104 -14.05 -4.64 9.11
N GLN A 105 -13.79 -4.83 7.82
CA GLN A 105 -12.45 -4.77 7.25
C GLN A 105 -12.41 -3.82 6.05
N GLU A 106 -11.30 -3.10 5.90
CA GLU A 106 -10.95 -2.38 4.68
C GLU A 106 -9.51 -2.70 4.27
N PHE A 107 -9.28 -2.83 2.96
CA PHE A 107 -8.01 -3.27 2.39
C PHE A 107 -7.42 -2.21 1.46
N LEU A 108 -6.13 -1.94 1.62
CA LEU A 108 -5.35 -1.06 0.77
C LEU A 108 -4.04 -1.75 0.37
N THR A 109 -3.47 -1.39 -0.77
CA THR A 109 -2.20 -1.96 -1.24
C THR A 109 -1.22 -0.84 -1.57
N ILE A 110 0.01 -0.96 -1.08
CA ILE A 110 1.18 -0.25 -1.62
C ILE A 110 1.69 -1.10 -2.78
N PRO A 111 1.53 -0.67 -4.04
CA PRO A 111 2.01 -1.44 -5.17
C PRO A 111 3.53 -1.29 -5.30
N ASN A 112 4.19 -2.38 -5.71
CA ASN A 112 5.54 -2.33 -6.26
C ASN A 112 5.48 -2.79 -7.73
N PRO A 113 5.11 -1.90 -8.67
CA PRO A 113 4.92 -2.27 -10.06
C PRO A 113 6.27 -2.51 -10.74
N GLY A 114 6.51 -3.73 -11.19
CA GLY A 114 7.74 -4.10 -11.88
C GLY A 114 7.87 -5.61 -12.04
N LYS A 115 8.91 -6.04 -12.76
CA LYS A 115 9.30 -7.46 -12.73
C LYS A 115 9.98 -7.74 -11.40
N GLU A 116 9.69 -8.89 -10.79
CA GLU A 116 10.40 -9.29 -9.57
C GLU A 116 11.92 -9.27 -9.79
N GLY A 117 12.64 -8.59 -8.90
CA GLY A 117 14.09 -8.38 -9.02
C GLY A 117 14.54 -7.28 -10.00
N SER A 118 13.67 -6.44 -10.57
CA SER A 118 14.10 -5.30 -11.40
C SER A 118 14.38 -4.00 -10.62
N GLY A 119 13.91 -3.91 -9.37
CA GLY A 119 14.22 -2.78 -8.48
C GLY A 119 15.71 -2.72 -8.12
N GLY A 120 16.20 -1.52 -7.79
CA GLY A 120 17.59 -1.35 -7.34
C GLY A 120 17.84 -2.10 -6.02
N THR A 121 19.04 -2.64 -5.86
CA THR A 121 19.45 -3.46 -4.71
C THR A 121 20.62 -2.83 -3.97
N ASN A 122 20.84 -3.25 -2.72
CA ASN A 122 21.94 -2.78 -1.87
C ASN A 122 22.06 -1.25 -1.77
N LEU A 123 20.92 -0.55 -1.65
CA LEU A 123 20.91 0.88 -1.38
C LEU A 123 21.57 1.16 -0.03
N SER A 124 22.68 1.89 -0.05
CA SER A 124 23.45 2.28 1.13
C SER A 124 23.84 3.74 1.01
N CYS A 125 23.75 4.50 2.10
CA CYS A 125 24.08 5.92 2.16
C CYS A 125 25.06 6.20 3.30
N LEU A 126 26.07 7.02 3.03
CA LEU A 126 27.09 7.43 3.98
C LEU A 126 27.10 8.96 4.09
N ILE A 127 26.83 9.47 5.29
CA ILE A 127 27.02 10.89 5.62
C ILE A 127 28.49 11.12 5.98
N TYR A 128 29.10 12.17 5.43
CA TYR A 128 30.49 12.55 5.67
C TYR A 128 30.66 14.07 5.62
N ASN A 129 31.77 14.57 6.19
CA ASN A 129 32.05 16.01 6.32
C ASN A 129 30.84 16.81 6.88
N ILE A 130 30.09 16.21 7.82
CA ILE A 130 28.91 16.73 8.51
C ILE A 130 27.67 16.93 7.63
N ARG A 131 27.81 17.42 6.39
CA ARG A 131 26.69 17.85 5.52
C ARG A 131 26.61 17.18 4.15
N PHE A 132 27.56 16.32 3.79
CA PHE A 132 27.56 15.62 2.52
C PHE A 132 27.01 14.21 2.69
N MET A 133 26.30 13.69 1.70
CA MET A 133 25.90 12.28 1.67
C MET A 133 26.12 11.66 0.30
N ASN A 134 26.80 10.52 0.28
CA ASN A 134 26.89 9.66 -0.89
C ASN A 134 25.97 8.45 -0.69
N CYS A 135 25.07 8.22 -1.64
CA CYS A 135 24.30 6.99 -1.74
C CYS A 135 24.80 6.15 -2.92
N SER A 136 24.80 4.84 -2.78
CA SER A 136 25.11 3.87 -3.83
C SER A 136 24.09 2.74 -3.84
N TRP A 137 23.89 2.13 -5.00
CA TRP A 137 23.02 0.98 -5.21
C TRP A 137 23.50 0.19 -6.43
N MET A 138 23.00 -1.03 -6.60
CA MET A 138 23.24 -1.84 -7.79
C MET A 138 21.94 -2.01 -8.59
N PRO A 139 21.99 -2.14 -9.92
CA PRO A 139 20.85 -2.58 -10.70
C PRO A 139 20.31 -3.92 -10.20
N GLY A 140 18.99 -4.11 -10.27
CA GLY A 140 18.37 -5.39 -9.90
C GLY A 140 18.79 -6.53 -10.83
N PRO A 141 18.87 -7.78 -10.36
CA PRO A 141 19.29 -8.93 -11.19
C PRO A 141 18.35 -9.20 -12.38
N ALA A 142 17.12 -8.70 -12.36
CA ALA A 142 16.16 -8.75 -13.46
C ALA A 142 15.86 -7.38 -14.09
N ALA A 143 16.67 -6.36 -13.79
CA ALA A 143 16.55 -5.03 -14.40
C ALA A 143 16.94 -5.09 -15.89
N PRO A 144 16.24 -4.33 -16.77
CA PRO A 144 16.62 -4.24 -18.18
C PRO A 144 17.87 -3.39 -18.36
N ALA A 145 18.58 -3.59 -19.48
CA ALA A 145 19.83 -2.88 -19.76
C ALA A 145 19.65 -1.35 -19.99
N ASP A 146 18.43 -0.89 -20.26
CA ASP A 146 18.08 0.53 -20.39
C ASP A 146 17.41 1.10 -19.12
N VAL A 147 17.68 0.51 -17.95
CA VAL A 147 17.16 1.01 -16.67
C VAL A 147 17.81 2.34 -16.27
N SER A 148 16.99 3.31 -15.89
CA SER A 148 17.41 4.57 -15.27
C SER A 148 16.79 4.67 -13.88
N TYR A 149 17.64 4.84 -12.87
CA TYR A 149 17.23 5.00 -11.48
C TYR A 149 17.09 6.48 -11.08
N HIS A 150 16.13 6.79 -10.22
CA HIS A 150 15.93 8.12 -9.65
C HIS A 150 15.81 8.00 -8.13
N LEU A 151 16.69 8.69 -7.39
CA LEU A 151 16.71 8.68 -5.94
C LEU A 151 16.07 9.96 -5.40
N TYR A 152 15.09 9.79 -4.51
CA TYR A 152 14.46 10.87 -3.75
C TYR A 152 14.73 10.67 -2.26
N MET A 153 14.82 11.78 -1.53
CA MET A 153 15.09 11.81 -0.10
C MET A 153 14.17 12.82 0.61
N TRP A 154 13.87 12.60 1.88
CA TRP A 154 13.41 13.64 2.79
C TRP A 154 13.94 13.42 4.21
N ALA A 155 14.27 14.50 4.92
CA ALA A 155 14.94 14.47 6.24
C ALA A 155 13.99 14.63 7.45
N SER A 156 12.67 14.61 7.23
CA SER A 156 11.64 14.49 8.28
C SER A 156 10.27 14.17 7.67
N LEU A 157 9.33 13.64 8.47
CA LEU A 157 7.97 13.28 8.01
C LEU A 157 7.21 14.43 7.33
N HIS A 158 7.49 15.67 7.73
CA HIS A 158 6.85 16.87 7.19
C HIS A 158 7.79 17.72 6.30
N GLY A 159 9.03 17.27 6.07
CA GLY A 159 10.00 17.99 5.24
C GLY A 159 9.60 18.03 3.77
N ASN A 160 10.46 18.60 2.92
CA ASN A 160 10.28 18.55 1.47
C ASN A 160 10.90 17.27 0.89
N VAL A 161 10.45 16.85 -0.29
CA VAL A 161 11.12 15.80 -1.08
C VAL A 161 12.17 16.46 -1.97
N SER A 162 13.41 15.97 -1.88
CA SER A 162 14.50 16.36 -2.75
C SER A 162 14.85 15.20 -3.68
N GLU A 163 14.80 15.41 -5.00
CA GLU A 163 15.45 14.49 -5.95
C GLU A 163 16.97 14.67 -5.86
N CYS A 164 17.71 13.59 -6.08
CA CYS A 164 19.14 13.64 -6.32
C CYS A 164 19.49 14.61 -7.46
N SER A 165 20.30 15.62 -7.15
CA SER A 165 20.84 16.54 -8.15
C SER A 165 21.99 15.90 -8.94
N TRP A 166 22.91 15.21 -8.27
CA TRP A 166 24.18 14.75 -8.84
C TRP A 166 24.29 13.22 -8.81
N TYR A 167 23.83 12.57 -9.88
CA TYR A 167 23.94 11.12 -10.03
C TYR A 167 25.36 10.67 -10.38
N ILE A 168 25.77 9.55 -9.78
CA ILE A 168 26.98 8.81 -10.12
C ILE A 168 26.61 7.76 -11.16
N LEU A 169 27.32 7.74 -12.28
CA LEU A 169 27.09 6.83 -13.40
C LEU A 169 28.14 5.72 -13.45
N ASP A 170 27.76 4.53 -13.92
CA ASP A 170 28.68 3.47 -14.27
C ASP A 170 29.25 3.63 -15.70
N SER A 171 30.06 2.68 -16.14
CA SER A 171 30.66 2.67 -17.49
C SER A 171 29.66 2.51 -18.64
N THR A 172 28.41 2.16 -18.36
CA THR A 172 27.31 2.07 -19.33
C THR A 172 26.44 3.32 -19.37
N GLY A 173 26.64 4.25 -18.42
CA GLY A 173 25.80 5.43 -18.21
C GLY A 173 24.60 5.18 -17.29
N THR A 174 24.49 4.01 -16.67
CA THR A 174 23.42 3.70 -15.71
C THR A 174 23.70 4.42 -14.40
N ARG A 175 22.67 5.01 -13.80
CA ARG A 175 22.74 5.69 -12.50
C ARG A 175 22.85 4.65 -11.38
N VAL A 176 23.99 4.62 -10.69
CA VAL A 176 24.34 3.65 -9.62
C VAL A 176 24.68 4.32 -8.28
N GLY A 177 24.61 5.64 -8.21
CA GLY A 177 24.76 6.38 -6.98
C GLY A 177 24.27 7.83 -7.08
N CYS A 178 24.36 8.54 -5.97
CA CYS A 178 24.00 9.94 -5.83
C CYS A 178 24.94 10.65 -4.85
N HIS A 179 25.27 11.90 -5.13
CA HIS A 179 25.84 12.84 -4.18
C HIS A 179 24.82 13.92 -3.79
N PHE A 180 24.65 14.17 -2.50
CA PHE A 180 23.93 15.32 -1.96
C PHE A 180 24.93 16.28 -1.31
N GLU A 181 25.05 17.50 -1.86
CA GLU A 181 25.98 18.54 -1.41
C GLU A 181 25.60 19.20 -0.08
N ASN A 182 24.32 19.21 0.26
CA ASN A 182 23.84 19.83 1.48
C ASN A 182 22.65 19.04 2.01
N LEU A 183 22.82 18.44 3.18
CA LEU A 183 21.72 17.99 4.01
C LEU A 183 21.15 19.18 4.76
N ASP A 184 19.81 19.27 4.85
CA ASP A 184 19.18 20.13 5.85
C ASP A 184 19.67 19.74 7.26
N GLU A 185 19.75 20.71 8.15
CA GLU A 185 20.46 20.60 9.43
C GLU A 185 19.98 19.37 10.24
N PRO A 186 20.85 18.39 10.53
CA PRO A 186 20.42 17.08 11.02
C PRO A 186 19.96 17.16 12.48
N HIS A 187 18.64 17.24 12.69
CA HIS A 187 18.06 17.19 14.03
C HIS A 187 18.24 15.82 14.72
N ASN A 188 18.32 14.72 13.94
CA ASN A 188 18.74 13.36 14.33
C ASN A 188 18.90 12.51 13.06
N THR A 189 19.75 11.48 13.08
CA THR A 189 19.99 10.55 11.95
C THR A 189 18.78 9.73 11.51
N ASP A 190 17.83 9.53 12.42
CA ASP A 190 16.73 8.56 12.24
C ASP A 190 15.59 9.10 11.36
N ASN A 191 15.74 10.31 10.81
CA ASN A 191 14.72 11.00 10.03
C ASN A 191 14.96 11.00 8.51
N TYR A 192 16.01 10.34 8.01
CA TYR A 192 16.27 10.22 6.57
C TYR A 192 15.48 9.08 5.93
N PHE A 193 14.56 9.44 5.05
CA PHE A 193 13.78 8.51 4.24
C PHE A 193 14.28 8.55 2.79
N PHE A 194 14.33 7.39 2.15
CA PHE A 194 14.82 7.23 0.77
C PHE A 194 13.80 6.50 -0.10
N LEU A 195 13.75 6.89 -1.37
CA LEU A 195 12.88 6.30 -2.38
C LEU A 195 13.65 6.16 -3.69
N LEU A 196 13.94 4.92 -4.09
CA LEU A 196 14.68 4.62 -5.33
C LEU A 196 13.71 4.11 -6.41
N ASN A 197 13.30 5.01 -7.31
CA ASN A 197 12.49 4.67 -8.47
C ASN A 197 13.36 4.08 -9.59
N GLY A 198 12.88 3.05 -10.27
CA GLY A 198 13.46 2.53 -11.50
C GLY A 198 12.52 2.77 -12.68
N THR A 199 13.06 3.19 -13.83
CA THR A 199 12.32 3.37 -15.09
C THR A 199 13.08 2.72 -16.24
N ALA A 200 12.38 2.25 -17.27
CA ALA A 200 12.99 1.72 -18.48
C ALA A 200 12.16 2.14 -19.69
N THR A 201 12.82 2.35 -20.83
CA THR A 201 12.17 2.82 -22.08
C THR A 201 11.54 1.67 -22.85
N ARG A 202 12.11 0.47 -22.78
CA ARG A 202 11.54 -0.75 -23.37
C ARG A 202 10.69 -1.49 -22.33
N PRO A 203 9.41 -1.78 -22.61
CA PRO A 203 8.73 -2.83 -21.88
C PRO A 203 9.44 -4.17 -22.13
N PRO A 204 9.47 -5.09 -21.15
CA PRO A 204 9.89 -6.46 -21.41
C PRO A 204 9.03 -7.07 -22.54
N PRO A 205 9.59 -7.97 -23.37
CA PRO A 205 8.87 -8.50 -24.52
C PRO A 205 7.58 -9.22 -24.11
N SER A 206 6.45 -8.68 -24.57
CA SER A 206 5.05 -9.12 -24.39
C SER A 206 4.52 -9.17 -22.96
N ASN A 207 3.41 -8.44 -22.76
CA ASN A 207 2.54 -8.42 -21.57
C ASN A 207 3.20 -7.83 -20.32
N PHE A 208 3.02 -6.52 -20.03
CA PHE A 208 2.89 -5.90 -18.69
C PHE A 208 2.98 -4.36 -18.84
N TRP A 209 1.83 -3.68 -18.77
CA TRP A 209 1.73 -2.23 -18.49
C TRP A 209 1.73 -2.04 -16.93
N THR A 210 1.88 -0.87 -16.29
CA THR A 210 1.79 0.54 -16.70
C THR A 210 2.52 1.45 -15.69
N ARG A 211 3.04 2.61 -16.13
CA ARG A 211 3.29 3.89 -15.40
C ARG A 211 3.55 3.84 -13.86
N PHE A 212 4.77 4.20 -13.46
CA PHE A 212 5.22 4.37 -12.06
C PHE A 212 4.62 5.61 -11.37
N PRO A 213 3.94 5.42 -10.23
CA PRO A 213 4.29 6.15 -9.00
C PRO A 213 4.29 5.21 -7.77
N LEU A 214 5.34 5.31 -6.94
CA LEU A 214 5.44 4.53 -5.69
C LEU A 214 4.37 4.91 -4.66
#